data_AF-A0A2J0LBG3-F1
#
_entry.id   AF-A0A2J0LBG3-F1
#
_cell.length_a   1.000
_cell.length_b   1.000
_cell.length_c   1.000
_cell.angle_alpha   90.00
_cell.angle_beta   90.00
_cell.angle_gamma   90.00
#
_symmetry.space_group_name_H-M   'P 1'
#
loop_
_entity.id
_entity.type
_entity.pdbx_description
1 polymer ?
#
loop_
_entity_poly.entity_id
_entity_poly.type
_entity_poly.pdbx_seq_one_letter_code
_entity_poly.pdbx_strand_id
1 'polypeptide(L)'
;EKKVTIEPKDAYGDVNPQAFVEYPKSRIPEGTPLEKGRVVDLVKDKSQIVKATIWEIQEENVLLNMNHPLAGKILDFDVKVVSIE
;
A
#
# COMPACT_ATOMS: atom_id res chain seq x y z
N GLU A 1 -1.49 30.35 -1.95
CA GLU A 1 -0.75 29.07 -2.00
C GLU A 1 0.07 28.97 -0.72
N LYS A 2 0.04 27.83 -0.05
CA LYS A 2 0.72 27.59 1.22
C LYS A 2 1.33 26.21 1.18
N LYS A 3 2.62 26.14 1.50
CA LYS A 3 3.32 24.87 1.68
C LYS A 3 3.06 24.32 3.07
N VAL A 4 2.68 23.06 3.14
CA VAL A 4 2.43 22.33 4.39
C VAL A 4 3.17 21.01 4.30
N THR A 5 4.02 20.75 5.29
CA THR A 5 4.70 19.46 5.47
C THR A 5 3.94 18.70 6.56
N ILE A 6 3.55 17.47 6.27
CA ILE A 6 2.80 16.61 7.19
C ILE A 6 3.63 15.37 7.49
N GLU A 7 3.86 15.11 8.78
CA GLU A 7 4.54 13.91 9.26
C GLU A 7 3.66 12.66 9.03
N PRO A 8 4.25 11.46 8.84
CA PRO A 8 3.49 10.25 8.57
C PRO A 8 2.36 9.99 9.57
N LYS A 9 2.64 10.18 10.88
CA LYS A 9 1.69 10.02 11.98
C LYS A 9 0.43 10.88 11.86
N ASP A 10 0.52 12.03 11.20
CA ASP A 10 -0.56 13.00 11.01
C ASP A 10 -1.21 12.85 9.61
N ALA A 11 -0.72 11.91 8.80
CA ALA A 11 -1.21 11.60 7.46
C ALA A 11 -1.66 10.12 7.35
N TYR A 12 -0.85 9.27 6.70
CA TYR A 12 -1.20 7.87 6.43
C TYR A 12 -0.65 6.87 7.46
N GLY A 13 -0.17 7.39 8.60
CA GLY A 13 0.47 6.62 9.65
C GLY A 13 1.88 6.17 9.28
N ASP A 14 2.54 5.56 10.26
CA ASP A 14 3.80 4.87 10.06
C ASP A 14 3.61 3.56 9.29
N VAL A 15 4.70 3.06 8.70
CA VAL A 15 4.69 1.71 8.13
C VAL A 15 4.42 0.71 9.24
N ASN A 16 3.35 -0.07 9.12
CA ASN A 16 3.03 -1.15 10.02
C ASN A 16 3.75 -2.43 9.57
N PRO A 17 4.71 -2.96 10.37
CA PRO A 17 5.41 -4.20 10.03
C PRO A 17 4.48 -5.42 10.00
N GLN A 18 3.37 -5.39 10.75
CA GLN A 18 2.37 -6.47 10.78
C GLN A 18 1.46 -6.47 9.54
N ALA A 19 1.52 -5.42 8.71
CA ALA A 19 0.79 -5.34 7.45
C ALA A 19 1.58 -5.94 6.28
N PHE A 20 2.76 -6.51 6.53
CA PHE A 20 3.44 -7.39 5.59
C PHE A 20 2.96 -8.82 5.79
N VAL A 21 2.49 -9.45 4.71
CA VAL A 21 1.91 -10.78 4.74
C VAL A 21 2.61 -11.65 3.71
N GLU A 22 3.14 -12.79 4.15
CA GLU A 22 3.62 -13.81 3.23
C GLU A 22 2.44 -14.53 2.58
N TYR A 23 2.49 -14.63 1.25
CA TYR A 23 1.47 -15.29 0.46
C TYR A 23 2.10 -16.36 -0.43
N PRO A 24 1.65 -17.63 -0.35
CA PRO A 24 2.18 -18.70 -1.19
C PRO A 24 1.95 -18.43 -2.67
N LYS A 25 2.98 -18.57 -3.51
CA LYS A 25 2.83 -18.42 -4.97
C LYS A 25 1.83 -19.41 -5.55
N SER A 26 1.71 -20.59 -4.96
CA SER A 26 0.75 -21.64 -5.36
C SER A 26 -0.72 -21.22 -5.24
N ARG A 27 -1.03 -20.20 -4.43
CA ARG A 27 -2.38 -19.64 -4.29
C ARG A 27 -2.66 -18.49 -5.26
N ILE A 28 -1.64 -18.02 -5.97
CA ILE A 28 -1.79 -16.95 -6.95
C ILE A 28 -2.23 -17.57 -8.28
N PRO A 29 -3.30 -17.08 -8.91
CA PRO A 29 -3.76 -17.60 -10.19
C PRO A 29 -2.65 -17.57 -11.24
N GLU A 30 -2.48 -18.67 -11.98
CA GLU A 30 -1.55 -18.76 -13.10
C GLU A 30 -1.85 -17.64 -14.12
N GLY A 31 -0.81 -16.92 -14.52
CA GLY A 31 -0.92 -15.75 -15.40
C GLY A 31 -0.95 -14.39 -14.68
N THR A 32 -1.01 -14.36 -13.35
CA THR A 32 -0.77 -13.12 -12.59
C THR A 32 0.72 -12.78 -12.64
N PRO A 33 1.13 -11.63 -13.22
CA PRO A 33 2.55 -11.29 -13.27
C PRO A 33 3.04 -10.92 -11.87
N LEU A 34 4.04 -11.67 -11.38
CA LEU A 34 4.68 -11.40 -10.10
C LEU A 34 5.83 -10.42 -10.32
N GLU A 35 5.55 -9.15 -10.09
CA GLU A 35 6.52 -8.07 -10.27
C GLU A 35 6.59 -7.23 -8.99
N LYS A 36 7.80 -6.94 -8.52
CA LYS A 36 8.00 -6.08 -7.34
C LYS A 36 7.40 -4.69 -7.61
N GLY A 37 6.64 -4.18 -6.66
CA GLY A 37 5.92 -2.91 -6.75
C GLY A 37 4.54 -3.02 -7.41
N ARG A 38 4.15 -4.18 -7.96
CA ARG A 38 2.83 -4.38 -8.54
C ARG A 38 1.76 -4.43 -7.46
N VAL A 39 0.64 -3.77 -7.70
CA VAL A 39 -0.55 -3.84 -6.85
C VAL A 39 -1.42 -5.03 -7.27
N VAL A 40 -1.82 -5.84 -6.30
CA VAL A 40 -2.71 -6.99 -6.46
C VAL A 40 -3.94 -6.82 -5.57
N ASP A 41 -5.07 -7.27 -6.06
CA ASP A 41 -6.34 -7.28 -5.32
C ASP A 41 -6.48 -8.61 -4.57
N LEU A 42 -6.46 -8.56 -3.24
CA LEU A 42 -6.70 -9.69 -2.36
C LEU A 42 -8.17 -9.72 -1.94
N VAL A 43 -8.85 -10.85 -2.14
CA VAL A 43 -10.22 -11.03 -1.66
C VAL A 43 -10.17 -11.54 -0.22
N LYS A 44 -10.55 -10.68 0.74
CA LYS A 44 -10.66 -11.02 2.16
C LYS A 44 -12.15 -11.15 2.53
N ASP A 45 -12.61 -12.39 2.61
CA ASP A 45 -14.02 -12.77 2.84
C ASP A 45 -15.00 -12.15 1.82
N LYS A 46 -16.23 -12.68 1.73
CA LYS A 46 -17.17 -12.57 0.59
C LYS A 46 -17.60 -11.17 0.08
N SER A 47 -16.95 -10.06 0.46
CA SER A 47 -17.23 -8.73 -0.11
C SER A 47 -16.09 -7.71 -0.04
N GLN A 48 -14.95 -8.01 0.61
CA GLN A 48 -13.90 -7.00 0.80
C GLN A 48 -12.66 -7.29 -0.04
N ILE A 49 -12.48 -6.49 -1.09
CA ILE A 49 -11.24 -6.48 -1.85
C ILE A 49 -10.26 -5.54 -1.15
N VAL A 50 -9.10 -6.07 -0.77
CA VAL A 50 -8.00 -5.29 -0.19
C VAL A 50 -6.86 -5.23 -1.19
N LYS A 51 -6.38 -4.02 -1.47
CA LYS A 51 -5.20 -3.82 -2.31
C LYS A 51 -3.94 -4.09 -1.51
N ALA A 52 -3.05 -4.92 -2.05
CA ALA A 52 -1.73 -5.16 -1.51
C ALA A 52 -0.67 -4.97 -2.61
N THR A 53 0.54 -4.59 -2.24
CA THR A 53 1.66 -4.41 -3.17
C THR A 53 2.66 -5.54 -3.01
N ILE A 54 3.14 -6.14 -4.09
CA ILE A 54 4.24 -7.11 -4.02
C ILE A 54 5.50 -6.37 -3.58
N TRP A 55 5.91 -6.58 -2.34
CA TRP A 55 7.10 -5.97 -1.77
C TRP A 55 8.36 -6.75 -2.14
N GLU A 56 8.27 -8.06 -2.09
CA GLU A 56 9.38 -8.97 -2.38
C GLU A 56 8.88 -10.29 -2.95
N ILE A 57 9.67 -10.89 -3.84
CA ILE A 57 9.38 -12.19 -4.45
C ILE A 57 10.47 -13.13 -3.97
N GLN A 58 10.09 -14.13 -3.18
CA GLN A 58 10.98 -15.19 -2.69
C GLN A 58 10.87 -16.42 -3.60
N GLU A 59 11.45 -17.56 -3.22
CA GLU A 59 11.42 -18.78 -4.03
C GLU A 59 10.00 -19.38 -4.10
N GLU A 60 9.39 -19.67 -2.94
CA GLU A 60 8.07 -20.30 -2.83
C GLU A 60 6.93 -19.31 -2.51
N ASN A 61 7.27 -18.16 -1.94
CA ASN A 61 6.32 -17.17 -1.43
C ASN A 61 6.54 -15.78 -2.06
N VAL A 62 5.55 -14.90 -1.90
CA VAL A 62 5.69 -13.46 -2.13
C VAL A 62 5.34 -12.71 -0.86
N LEU A 63 6.08 -11.65 -0.57
CA LEU A 63 5.79 -10.75 0.54
C LEU A 63 4.89 -9.63 0.02
N LEU A 64 3.67 -9.58 0.55
CA LEU A 64 2.68 -8.57 0.20
C LEU A 64 2.65 -7.48 1.25
N ASN A 65 2.69 -6.23 0.83
CA ASN A 65 2.58 -5.06 1.68
C ASN A 65 1.16 -4.49 1.59
N MET A 66 0.42 -4.55 2.70
CA MET A 66 -0.94 -4.02 2.84
C MET A 66 -0.97 -2.61 3.43
N ASN A 67 0.19 -2.00 3.70
CA ASN A 67 0.25 -0.60 4.12
C ASN A 67 -0.30 0.32 3.01
N HIS A 68 -0.79 1.48 3.43
CA HIS A 68 -1.12 2.54 2.48
C HIS A 68 0.15 2.92 1.68
N PRO A 69 0.07 3.20 0.35
CA PRO A 69 1.24 3.53 -0.47
C PRO A 69 2.07 4.74 0.01
N LEU A 70 1.47 5.58 0.86
CA LEU A 70 2.05 6.78 1.46
C LEU A 70 2.38 6.62 2.95
N ALA A 71 2.17 5.45 3.55
CA ALA A 71 2.54 5.19 4.94
C ALA A 71 4.05 5.34 5.15
N GLY A 72 4.45 5.94 6.27
CA GLY A 72 5.84 6.26 6.62
C GLY A 72 6.50 7.35 5.78
N LYS A 73 5.78 8.01 4.87
CA LYS A 73 6.31 9.12 4.06
C LYS A 73 5.94 10.46 4.67
N ILE A 74 6.91 11.37 4.75
CA ILE A 74 6.66 12.79 4.98
C ILE A 74 6.04 13.35 3.71
N LEU A 75 4.92 14.08 3.83
CA LEU A 75 4.19 14.60 2.69
C LEU A 75 4.29 16.12 2.62
N ASP A 76 4.86 16.62 1.54
CA ASP A 76 4.89 18.05 1.22
C ASP A 76 3.75 18.40 0.27
N PHE A 77 2.83 19.24 0.72
CA PHE A 77 1.71 19.74 -0.06
C PHE A 77 1.89 21.22 -0.38
N ASP A 78 1.60 21.60 -1.62
CA ASP A 78 1.34 23.00 -2.00
C ASP A 78 -0.17 23.20 -2.11
N VAL A 79 -0.75 23.91 -1.13
CA VAL A 79 -2.20 24.03 -0.96
C VAL A 79 -2.67 25.41 -1.39
N LYS A 80 -3.70 25.45 -2.24
CA LYS A 80 -4.42 26.67 -2.61
C LYS A 80 -5.87 26.55 -2.17
N VAL A 81 -6.31 27.47 -1.32
CA VAL A 81 -7.73 27.58 -0.96
C VAL A 81 -8.45 28.23 -2.15
N VAL A 82 -9.36 27.49 -2.78
CA VAL A 82 -10.09 27.94 -3.98
C VAL A 82 -11.37 28.67 -3.61
N SER A 83 -12.05 28.25 -2.54
CA SER A 83 -13.23 28.90 -1.97
C SER A 83 -13.39 28.48 -0.51
N ILE A 84 -14.19 29.22 0.25
CA ILE A 84 -14.64 28.88 1.61
C ILE A 84 -16.16 29.06 1.61
N GLU A 85 -16.89 28.04 2.07
CA GLU A 85 -18.36 28.04 2.23
C GLU A 85 -18.75 28.27 3.69
#